data_AF-A0A4Q3U679-F1
#
_entry.id   AF-A0A4Q3U679-F1
#
_cell.length_a   1.000
_cell.length_b   1.000
_cell.length_c   1.000
_cell.angle_alpha   90.00
_cell.angle_beta   90.00
_cell.angle_gamma   90.00
#
_symmetry.space_group_name_H-M   'P 1'
#
loop_
_entity.id
_entity.type
_entity.pdbx_description
1 polymer ?
#
loop_
_entity_poly.entity_id
_entity_poly.type
_entity_poly.pdbx_seq_one_letter_code
_entity_poly.pdbx_strand_id
1 'polypeptide(L)'
;RALLSALDLTLLVNEDKDGFAFPSAEAMYRAYEGSLYRFDQLYRQFCEAADAVEAQGWDILKALRGSIESAYGNGFLLPLAMKWGDLLQAGLLSEWRIPGVPNQWSFFERHVRGPLKGGETKRAYVVVSDALRFEAAHELASELNGRYRFAATLSSQLGVLPSITRLGMASLLPHGKLSLTDQGDVLADGQSTSGTANRKKLLSAHGGTAVTAEDLLAMRRDEARAAFKDCEVVYVYHNAIDSVGDSAATQGETFQGVRRAVEELLALTRFIVNSLNGSYVVLTADHGFLFQKEPPTSTEKSGLSTKPHQPMIEKKRYVLGRSLGVSDQAYVGSTDATANTDDGAEFWVPKGINRFHFSGGAQYYHGGAMLQEIVVPVIVVREKESDDQKPRPVAVHVLGSSPKITTNAHRFQLLQADAVSARRSALTVKLAIYDGEREISNVATVTLDSPSDSIDERSKTVFLTLKSGNYDRNKPYHLILRNAEDQVELQRIEVAIDLSIQNDF
;
A
#
# COMPACT_ATOMS: atom_id res chain seq x y z
N ARG A 1 17.71 -15.61 -2.75
CA ARG A 1 16.98 -14.60 -1.92
C ARG A 1 17.59 -14.51 -0.53
N ALA A 2 17.53 -15.55 0.31
CA ALA A 2 18.15 -15.55 1.65
C ALA A 2 19.59 -15.02 1.67
N LEU A 3 20.48 -15.55 0.82
CA LEU A 3 21.88 -15.12 0.76
C LEU A 3 22.07 -13.64 0.39
N LEU A 4 21.19 -13.08 -0.45
CA LEU A 4 21.25 -11.67 -0.82
C LEU A 4 20.81 -10.79 0.35
N SER A 5 19.69 -11.13 1.00
CA SER A 5 19.22 -10.41 2.20
C SER A 5 20.24 -10.46 3.33
N ALA A 6 20.91 -11.61 3.52
CA ALA A 6 21.98 -11.78 4.49
C ALA A 6 23.20 -10.90 4.17
N LEU A 7 23.65 -10.89 2.91
CA LEU A 7 24.75 -10.05 2.45
C LEU A 7 24.44 -8.57 2.67
N ASP A 8 23.29 -8.11 2.18
CA ASP A 8 22.88 -6.71 2.24
C ASP A 8 22.73 -6.22 3.69
N LEU A 9 22.14 -7.04 4.58
CA LEU A 9 22.03 -6.71 5.99
C LEU A 9 23.40 -6.58 6.65
N THR A 10 24.30 -7.51 6.35
CA THR A 10 25.67 -7.49 6.88
C THR A 10 26.44 -6.25 6.39
N LEU A 11 26.25 -5.87 5.12
CA LEU A 11 26.83 -4.63 4.57
C LEU A 11 26.29 -3.40 5.28
N LEU A 12 24.97 -3.30 5.47
CA LEU A 12 24.36 -2.16 6.18
C LEU A 12 24.87 -2.03 7.62
N VAL A 13 25.00 -3.13 8.36
CA VAL A 13 25.56 -3.13 9.73
C VAL A 13 27.02 -2.65 9.72
N ASN A 14 27.81 -3.00 8.71
CA ASN A 14 29.21 -2.59 8.61
C ASN A 14 29.40 -1.14 8.11
N GLU A 15 28.41 -0.58 7.42
CA GLU A 15 28.41 0.81 6.96
C GLU A 15 28.15 1.80 8.10
N ASP A 16 27.32 1.43 9.09
CA ASP A 16 27.04 2.29 10.25
C ASP A 16 28.14 2.21 11.32
N LYS A 17 29.22 2.97 11.07
CA LYS A 17 30.38 3.06 11.98
C LYS A 17 30.13 3.94 13.20
N ASP A 18 29.10 4.81 13.16
CA ASP A 18 28.82 5.79 14.20
C ASP A 18 27.71 5.34 15.17
N GLY A 19 27.17 4.13 14.96
CA GLY A 19 26.22 3.49 15.86
C GLY A 19 24.91 4.24 15.98
N PHE A 20 24.32 4.64 14.84
CA PHE A 20 23.03 5.32 14.73
C PHE A 20 22.93 6.65 15.50
N ALA A 21 24.03 7.41 15.59
CA ALA A 21 24.01 8.73 16.20
C ALA A 21 23.34 9.77 15.28
N PHE A 22 22.19 10.31 15.71
CA PHE A 22 21.48 11.37 15.00
C PHE A 22 21.35 12.63 15.88
N PRO A 23 21.36 13.83 15.28
CA PRO A 23 21.35 15.09 16.03
C PRO A 23 20.01 15.42 16.70
N SER A 24 18.92 14.77 16.30
CA SER A 24 17.58 15.01 16.84
C SER A 24 16.64 13.82 16.62
N ALA A 25 15.53 13.80 17.36
CA ALA A 25 14.44 12.85 17.16
C ALA A 25 13.88 12.91 15.74
N GLU A 26 13.76 14.12 15.17
CA GLU A 26 13.34 14.31 13.79
C GLU A 26 14.31 13.64 12.81
N ALA A 27 15.62 13.89 12.95
CA ALA A 27 16.62 13.32 12.07
C ALA A 27 16.62 11.78 12.13
N MET A 28 16.51 11.20 13.33
CA MET A 28 16.47 9.75 13.50
C MET A 28 15.18 9.12 12.95
N TYR A 29 14.03 9.77 13.17
CA TYR A 29 12.74 9.33 12.63
C TYR A 29 12.77 9.35 11.09
N ARG A 30 13.26 10.43 10.48
CA ARG A 30 13.41 10.54 9.02
C ARG A 30 14.42 9.53 8.46
N ALA A 31 15.51 9.27 9.19
CA ALA A 31 16.45 8.23 8.79
C ALA A 31 15.77 6.85 8.79
N TYR A 32 14.90 6.57 9.76
CA TYR A 32 14.13 5.32 9.76
C TYR A 32 13.19 5.21 8.56
N GLU A 33 12.44 6.27 8.23
CA GLU A 33 11.60 6.29 7.02
C GLU A 33 12.42 6.12 5.73
N GLY A 34 13.60 6.74 5.66
CA GLY A 34 14.40 6.79 4.43
C GLY A 34 15.23 5.54 4.18
N SER A 35 15.85 4.97 5.21
CA SER A 35 16.83 3.90 5.06
C SER A 35 16.85 2.87 6.18
N LEU A 36 16.64 3.23 7.45
CA LEU A 36 16.85 2.27 8.56
C LEU A 36 15.77 1.19 8.61
N TYR A 37 14.56 1.42 8.06
CA TYR A 37 13.55 0.36 7.90
C TYR A 37 14.10 -0.86 7.12
N ARG A 38 15.12 -0.67 6.27
CA ARG A 38 15.72 -1.74 5.46
C ARG A 38 16.36 -2.82 6.32
N PHE A 39 16.86 -2.51 7.51
CA PHE A 39 17.39 -3.53 8.43
C PHE A 39 16.28 -4.51 8.85
N ASP A 40 15.11 -3.98 9.25
CA ASP A 40 13.94 -4.79 9.60
C ASP A 40 13.42 -5.60 8.39
N GLN A 41 13.43 -4.99 7.20
CA GLN A 41 13.03 -5.65 5.96
C GLN A 41 13.94 -6.81 5.57
N LEU A 42 15.25 -6.58 5.54
CA LEU A 42 16.24 -7.57 5.13
C LEU A 42 16.31 -8.72 6.12
N TYR A 43 16.20 -8.42 7.42
CA TYR A 43 16.10 -9.43 8.47
C TYR A 43 14.86 -10.33 8.26
N ARG A 44 13.67 -9.73 8.09
CA ARG A 44 12.44 -10.49 7.78
C ARG A 44 12.59 -11.34 6.52
N GLN A 45 13.05 -10.74 5.41
CA GLN A 45 13.19 -11.44 4.12
C GLN A 45 14.19 -12.59 4.19
N PHE A 46 15.27 -12.42 4.94
CA PHE A 46 16.19 -13.52 5.23
C PHE A 46 15.48 -14.64 5.97
N CYS A 47 14.78 -14.34 7.07
CA CYS A 47 14.07 -15.35 7.85
C CYS A 47 12.98 -16.07 7.05
N GLU A 48 12.15 -15.34 6.28
CA GLU A 48 11.13 -15.93 5.39
C GLU A 48 11.75 -16.93 4.42
N ALA A 49 12.84 -16.52 3.75
CA ALA A 49 13.50 -17.37 2.76
C ALA A 49 14.24 -18.55 3.40
N ALA A 50 14.80 -18.37 4.60
CA ALA A 50 15.48 -19.44 5.34
C ALA A 50 14.47 -20.47 5.87
N ASP A 51 13.32 -20.03 6.37
CA ASP A 51 12.23 -20.90 6.82
C ASP A 51 11.68 -21.75 5.67
N ALA A 52 11.54 -21.16 4.47
CA ALA A 52 11.10 -21.89 3.28
C ALA A 52 12.10 -22.98 2.82
N VAL A 53 13.39 -22.81 3.11
CA VAL A 53 14.45 -23.80 2.82
C VAL A 53 14.46 -24.90 3.88
N GLU A 54 14.35 -24.54 5.16
CA GLU A 54 14.26 -25.50 6.27
C GLU A 54 13.01 -26.40 6.15
N ALA A 55 11.88 -25.85 5.71
CA ALA A 55 10.65 -26.61 5.45
C ALA A 55 10.82 -27.69 4.37
N GLN A 56 11.83 -27.57 3.50
CA GLN A 56 12.18 -28.58 2.49
C GLN A 56 13.17 -29.64 3.04
N GLY A 57 13.58 -29.54 4.30
CA GLY A 57 14.50 -30.45 4.97
C GLY A 57 15.98 -30.06 4.87
N TRP A 58 16.30 -28.83 4.45
CA TRP A 58 17.67 -28.40 4.20
C TRP A 58 18.19 -27.53 5.35
N ASP A 59 19.17 -28.02 6.11
CA ASP A 59 19.76 -27.29 7.25
C ASP A 59 20.98 -26.41 6.85
N ILE A 60 21.09 -26.06 5.56
CA ILE A 60 22.29 -25.41 4.99
C ILE A 60 22.48 -23.96 5.47
N LEU A 61 21.42 -23.31 5.96
CA LEU A 61 21.44 -21.90 6.37
C LEU A 61 21.58 -21.68 7.88
N LYS A 62 21.64 -22.75 8.69
CA LYS A 62 21.61 -22.64 10.16
C LYS A 62 22.72 -21.78 10.77
N ALA A 63 23.96 -22.00 10.32
CA ALA A 63 25.09 -21.20 10.79
C ALA A 63 24.95 -19.72 10.39
N LEU A 64 24.51 -19.48 9.15
CA LEU A 64 24.25 -18.12 8.66
C LEU A 64 23.12 -17.44 9.45
N ARG A 65 22.07 -18.19 9.83
CA ARG A 65 20.97 -17.65 10.64
C ARG A 65 21.46 -17.07 11.95
N GLY A 66 22.30 -17.79 12.70
CA GLY A 66 22.88 -17.26 13.95
C GLY A 66 23.70 -15.97 13.72
N SER A 67 24.46 -15.89 12.62
CA SER A 67 25.20 -14.67 12.27
C SER A 67 24.27 -13.49 11.93
N ILE A 68 23.18 -13.74 11.21
CA ILE A 68 22.18 -12.73 10.86
C ILE A 68 21.39 -12.26 12.08
N GLU A 69 21.05 -13.17 13.00
CA GLU A 69 20.40 -12.83 14.26
C GLU A 69 21.27 -11.88 15.09
N SER A 70 22.56 -12.18 15.22
CA SER A 70 23.50 -11.29 15.90
C SER A 70 23.67 -9.97 15.18
N ALA A 71 23.72 -9.97 13.84
CA ALA A 71 23.84 -8.73 13.06
C ALA A 71 22.63 -7.82 13.24
N TYR A 72 21.42 -8.38 13.23
CA TYR A 72 20.19 -7.62 13.47
C TYR A 72 20.05 -7.18 14.94
N GLY A 73 20.17 -8.11 15.89
CA GLY A 73 19.96 -7.81 17.31
C GLY A 73 21.04 -6.89 17.90
N ASN A 74 22.31 -7.30 17.78
CA ASN A 74 23.44 -6.59 18.39
C ASN A 74 23.98 -5.46 17.50
N GLY A 75 23.96 -5.65 16.18
CA GLY A 75 24.50 -4.69 15.23
C GLY A 75 23.55 -3.55 14.89
N PHE A 76 22.24 -3.75 15.00
CA PHE A 76 21.23 -2.75 14.62
C PHE A 76 20.28 -2.42 15.77
N LEU A 77 19.50 -3.39 16.25
CA LEU A 77 18.35 -3.13 17.10
C LEU A 77 18.75 -2.57 18.46
N LEU A 78 19.80 -3.11 19.10
CA LEU A 78 20.30 -2.62 20.38
C LEU A 78 20.94 -1.21 20.26
N PRO A 79 21.88 -0.95 19.34
CA PRO A 79 22.39 0.41 19.09
C PRO A 79 21.30 1.44 18.79
N LEU A 80 20.34 1.10 17.92
CA LEU A 80 19.19 1.93 17.60
C LEU A 80 18.37 2.25 18.85
N ALA A 81 18.08 1.24 19.68
CA ALA A 81 17.31 1.40 20.90
C ALA A 81 17.97 2.33 21.91
N MET A 82 19.31 2.28 22.03
CA MET A 82 20.05 3.17 22.92
C MET A 82 19.98 4.62 22.44
N LYS A 83 20.31 4.87 21.18
CA LYS A 83 20.31 6.24 20.62
C LYS A 83 18.92 6.87 20.56
N TRP A 84 17.92 6.09 20.19
CA TRP A 84 16.54 6.55 20.25
C TRP A 84 16.09 6.83 21.68
N GLY A 85 16.52 5.99 22.63
CA GLY A 85 16.27 6.17 24.05
C GLY A 85 16.80 7.48 24.60
N ASP A 86 18.03 7.86 24.23
CA ASP A 86 18.61 9.15 24.61
C ASP A 86 17.73 10.33 24.16
N LEU A 87 17.20 10.26 22.93
CA LEU A 87 16.32 11.28 22.36
C LEU A 87 14.93 11.31 23.03
N LEU A 88 14.40 10.15 23.43
CA LEU A 88 13.15 10.06 24.20
C LEU A 88 13.29 10.77 25.56
N GLN A 89 14.41 10.53 26.25
CA GLN A 89 14.70 11.12 27.56
C GLN A 89 15.07 12.59 27.48
N ALA A 90 15.58 13.07 26.33
CA ALA A 90 15.89 14.46 26.09
C ALA A 90 14.65 15.38 25.90
N GLY A 91 13.43 14.86 26.09
CA GLY A 91 12.20 15.65 26.13
C GLY A 91 11.14 15.29 25.08
N LEU A 92 11.41 14.34 24.17
CA LEU A 92 10.41 13.96 23.16
C LEU A 92 9.12 13.43 23.80
N LEU A 93 9.21 12.71 24.92
CA LEU A 93 8.03 12.13 25.60
C LEU A 93 7.05 13.18 26.16
N SER A 94 7.52 14.39 26.51
CA SER A 94 6.64 15.42 27.09
C SER A 94 5.83 16.17 26.03
N GLU A 95 6.37 16.31 24.81
CA GLU A 95 5.67 17.02 23.73
C GLU A 95 5.04 16.07 22.71
N TRP A 96 5.61 14.88 22.56
CA TRP A 96 5.27 13.83 21.59
C TRP A 96 4.98 14.38 20.19
N ARG A 97 5.84 15.28 19.73
CA ARG A 97 5.74 15.94 18.43
C ARG A 97 7.08 15.93 17.75
N ILE A 98 7.07 15.59 16.47
CA ILE A 98 8.23 15.67 15.59
C ILE A 98 7.86 16.62 14.44
N PRO A 99 8.66 17.67 14.18
CA PRO A 99 8.37 18.60 13.10
C PRO A 99 8.16 17.90 11.75
N GLY A 100 7.10 18.28 11.05
CA GLY A 100 6.73 17.69 9.76
C GLY A 100 6.20 16.25 9.81
N VAL A 101 6.07 15.64 10.99
CA VAL A 101 5.47 14.31 11.16
C VAL A 101 4.09 14.47 11.83
N PRO A 102 2.99 14.12 11.14
CA PRO A 102 1.66 14.14 11.74
C PRO A 102 1.56 13.17 12.92
N ASN A 103 0.89 13.55 14.00
CA ASN A 103 0.49 12.59 15.04
C ASN A 103 -0.65 11.70 14.57
N GLN A 104 -0.66 10.45 15.01
CA GLN A 104 -1.65 9.44 14.64
C GLN A 104 -3.09 9.85 15.00
N TRP A 105 -3.33 10.56 16.10
CA TRP A 105 -4.66 11.07 16.46
C TRP A 105 -5.21 12.13 15.49
N SER A 106 -4.39 12.65 14.57
CA SER A 106 -4.83 13.56 13.50
C SER A 106 -5.22 12.83 12.20
N PHE A 107 -5.15 11.49 12.18
CA PHE A 107 -5.34 10.67 10.98
C PHE A 107 -6.67 10.95 10.28
N PHE A 108 -7.79 10.89 11.01
CA PHE A 108 -9.12 11.06 10.40
C PHE A 108 -9.27 12.43 9.74
N GLU A 109 -8.86 13.50 10.43
CA GLU A 109 -8.94 14.85 9.88
C GLU A 109 -8.08 15.02 8.62
N ARG A 110 -6.85 14.49 8.64
CA ARG A 110 -5.87 14.67 7.54
C ARG A 110 -6.15 13.79 6.33
N HIS A 111 -6.42 12.50 6.55
CA HIS A 111 -6.47 11.50 5.49
C HIS A 111 -7.89 11.10 5.11
N VAL A 112 -8.91 11.47 5.88
CA VAL A 112 -10.31 11.11 5.58
C VAL A 112 -11.15 12.36 5.34
N ARG A 113 -11.34 13.18 6.38
CA ARG A 113 -12.20 14.35 6.31
C ARG A 113 -11.65 15.42 5.37
N GLY A 114 -10.34 15.69 5.39
CA GLY A 114 -9.67 16.66 4.52
C GLY A 114 -9.96 16.40 3.03
N PRO A 115 -9.61 15.23 2.48
CA PRO A 115 -9.89 14.87 1.09
C PRO A 115 -11.37 14.89 0.71
N LEU A 116 -12.27 14.48 1.62
CA LEU A 116 -13.72 14.52 1.39
C LEU A 116 -14.24 15.96 1.30
N LYS A 117 -13.92 16.80 2.30
CA LYS A 117 -14.35 18.21 2.34
C LYS A 117 -13.68 19.06 1.25
N GLY A 118 -12.43 18.73 0.90
CA GLY A 118 -11.69 19.36 -0.19
C GLY A 118 -12.18 18.98 -1.58
N GLY A 119 -13.10 18.02 -1.70
CA GLY A 119 -13.63 17.54 -2.98
C GLY A 119 -12.64 16.68 -3.78
N GLU A 120 -11.54 16.25 -3.17
CA GLU A 120 -10.55 15.37 -3.81
C GLU A 120 -11.11 13.96 -4.06
N THR A 121 -12.04 13.53 -3.22
CA THR A 121 -12.79 12.28 -3.40
C THR A 121 -14.20 12.42 -2.84
N LYS A 122 -15.14 11.62 -3.37
CA LYS A 122 -16.49 11.48 -2.81
C LYS A 122 -16.59 10.36 -1.78
N ARG A 123 -15.61 9.46 -1.75
CA ARG A 123 -15.57 8.32 -0.83
C ARG A 123 -14.13 7.99 -0.45
N ALA A 124 -13.90 7.75 0.83
CA ALA A 124 -12.63 7.27 1.34
C ALA A 124 -12.79 5.83 1.86
N TYR A 125 -11.94 4.93 1.35
CA TYR A 125 -11.75 3.60 1.93
C TYR A 125 -10.53 3.63 2.85
N VAL A 126 -10.70 3.29 4.12
CA VAL A 126 -9.61 3.23 5.10
C VAL A 126 -9.37 1.78 5.46
N VAL A 127 -8.21 1.24 5.11
CA VAL A 127 -7.79 -0.12 5.47
C VAL A 127 -6.83 -0.02 6.65
N VAL A 128 -7.20 -0.57 7.79
CA VAL A 128 -6.36 -0.64 8.99
C VAL A 128 -5.85 -2.07 9.14
N SER A 129 -4.55 -2.26 8.96
CA SER A 129 -3.88 -3.53 9.20
C SER A 129 -3.21 -3.51 10.57
N ASP A 130 -3.70 -4.33 11.49
CA ASP A 130 -3.11 -4.51 12.81
C ASP A 130 -1.63 -4.89 12.72
N ALA A 131 -0.78 -4.21 13.48
CA ALA A 131 0.65 -4.43 13.57
C ALA A 131 1.47 -4.30 12.26
N LEU A 132 0.98 -3.55 11.24
CA LEU A 132 1.74 -3.37 9.99
C LEU A 132 2.93 -2.41 10.17
N ARG A 133 4.15 -2.95 10.15
CA ARG A 133 5.41 -2.17 10.21
C ARG A 133 5.64 -1.35 8.94
N PHE A 134 6.33 -0.22 9.10
CA PHE A 134 6.73 0.65 7.98
C PHE A 134 7.48 -0.09 6.87
N GLU A 135 8.38 -1.02 7.22
CA GLU A 135 9.16 -1.81 6.26
C GLU A 135 8.28 -2.71 5.35
N ALA A 136 7.21 -3.27 5.91
CA ALA A 136 6.27 -4.10 5.18
C ALA A 136 5.33 -3.24 4.32
N ALA A 137 4.95 -2.07 4.83
CA ALA A 137 4.22 -1.06 4.05
C ALA A 137 5.06 -0.52 2.87
N HIS A 138 6.38 -0.43 3.02
CA HIS A 138 7.29 -0.09 1.92
C HIS A 138 7.30 -1.16 0.82
N GLU A 139 7.36 -2.44 1.19
CA GLU A 139 7.20 -3.53 0.22
C GLU A 139 5.82 -3.47 -0.48
N LEU A 140 4.74 -3.32 0.30
CA LEU A 140 3.38 -3.20 -0.22
C LEU A 140 3.23 -2.02 -1.20
N ALA A 141 3.76 -0.85 -0.86
CA ALA A 141 3.72 0.34 -1.74
C ALA A 141 4.50 0.10 -3.04
N SER A 142 5.66 -0.57 -2.97
CA SER A 142 6.44 -0.96 -4.15
C SER A 142 5.64 -1.91 -5.05
N GLU A 143 5.01 -2.94 -4.46
CA GLU A 143 4.19 -3.91 -5.20
C GLU A 143 2.93 -3.28 -5.84
N LEU A 144 2.30 -2.31 -5.16
CA LEU A 144 1.18 -1.55 -5.69
C LEU A 144 1.61 -0.68 -6.89
N ASN A 145 2.74 0.01 -6.78
CA ASN A 145 3.28 0.87 -7.84
C ASN A 145 3.81 0.08 -9.05
N GLY A 146 4.18 -1.19 -8.86
CA GLY A 146 4.51 -2.11 -9.96
C GLY A 146 3.30 -2.53 -10.83
N ARG A 147 2.07 -2.11 -10.49
CA ARG A 147 0.83 -2.46 -11.21
C ARG A 147 0.31 -1.27 -12.04
N TYR A 148 -0.19 -1.56 -13.25
CA TYR A 148 -0.72 -0.55 -14.17
C TYR A 148 -2.08 -0.02 -13.70
N ARG A 149 -2.12 1.19 -13.10
CA ARG A 149 -3.25 2.14 -12.98
C ARG A 149 -3.21 3.01 -11.71
N PHE A 150 -2.37 2.69 -10.73
CA PHE A 150 -2.43 3.34 -9.42
C PHE A 150 -1.12 4.00 -9.06
N ALA A 151 -1.21 5.03 -8.25
CA ALA A 151 -0.07 5.61 -7.54
C ALA A 151 -0.29 5.36 -6.06
N ALA A 152 0.63 4.64 -5.43
CA ALA A 152 0.69 4.42 -4.00
C ALA A 152 1.81 5.29 -3.42
N THR A 153 1.44 6.31 -2.65
CA THR A 153 2.39 7.18 -1.95
C THR A 153 2.50 6.72 -0.50
N LEU A 154 3.69 6.28 -0.11
CA LEU A 154 4.00 5.94 1.28
C LEU A 154 4.47 7.20 2.02
N SER A 155 3.91 7.37 3.20
CA SER A 155 4.32 8.32 4.24
C SER A 155 4.18 7.64 5.60
N SER A 156 4.46 8.37 6.69
CA SER A 156 4.19 7.88 8.04
C SER A 156 3.48 8.92 8.91
N GLN A 157 3.07 8.46 10.09
CA GLN A 157 2.59 9.26 11.19
C GLN A 157 3.23 8.79 12.50
N LEU A 158 3.40 9.70 13.44
CA LEU A 158 3.92 9.41 14.77
C LEU A 158 2.85 8.66 15.58
N GLY A 159 3.11 7.39 15.82
CA GLY A 159 2.24 6.48 16.56
C GLY A 159 2.06 6.91 18.02
N VAL A 160 0.96 6.49 18.62
CA VAL A 160 0.65 6.79 20.01
C VAL A 160 1.46 5.97 21.00
N LEU A 161 1.63 6.49 22.22
CA LEU A 161 2.14 5.71 23.35
C LEU A 161 1.10 5.53 24.46
N PRO A 162 1.07 4.34 25.11
CA PRO A 162 1.78 3.12 24.70
C PRO A 162 1.27 2.61 23.34
N SER A 163 2.15 1.99 22.53
CA SER A 163 1.85 1.55 21.15
C SER A 163 0.99 0.28 21.12
N ILE A 164 -0.23 0.38 21.63
CA ILE A 164 -1.15 -0.73 21.83
C ILE A 164 -2.37 -0.60 20.92
N THR A 165 -2.87 -1.74 20.44
CA THR A 165 -4.01 -1.84 19.51
C THR A 165 -5.18 -0.94 19.88
N ARG A 166 -5.63 -1.00 21.15
CA ARG A 166 -6.79 -0.24 21.62
C ARG A 166 -6.63 1.28 21.47
N LEU A 167 -5.42 1.79 21.69
CA LEU A 167 -5.13 3.23 21.64
C LEU A 167 -4.82 3.67 20.22
N GLY A 168 -4.02 2.89 19.48
CA GLY A 168 -3.71 3.11 18.08
C GLY A 168 -4.98 3.09 17.21
N MET A 169 -5.82 2.07 17.33
CA MET A 169 -7.07 1.98 16.57
C MET A 169 -8.06 3.09 16.91
N ALA A 170 -8.16 3.50 18.19
CA ALA A 170 -9.01 4.61 18.60
C ALA A 170 -8.55 5.94 17.99
N SER A 171 -7.24 6.15 17.91
CA SER A 171 -6.62 7.35 17.34
C SER A 171 -6.91 7.54 15.84
N LEU A 172 -7.23 6.46 15.13
CA LEU A 172 -7.57 6.50 13.70
C LEU A 172 -9.05 6.85 13.42
N LEU A 173 -9.92 6.85 14.44
CA LEU A 173 -11.35 7.13 14.31
C LEU A 173 -11.64 8.63 14.37
N PRO A 174 -12.80 9.11 13.86
CA PRO A 174 -13.24 10.46 14.14
C PRO A 174 -13.53 10.61 15.64
N HIS A 175 -12.96 11.63 16.26
CA HIS A 175 -13.21 11.97 17.65
C HIS A 175 -12.94 13.46 17.90
N GLY A 176 -13.63 14.05 18.87
CA GLY A 176 -13.19 15.29 19.51
C GLY A 176 -12.21 15.02 20.64
N LYS A 177 -12.44 13.95 21.41
CA LYS A 177 -11.67 13.57 22.60
C LYS A 177 -11.54 12.05 22.72
N LEU A 178 -10.40 11.59 23.23
CA LEU A 178 -10.17 10.22 23.68
C LEU A 178 -10.04 10.17 25.20
N SER A 179 -10.52 9.10 25.82
CA SER A 179 -10.38 8.86 27.27
C SER A 179 -10.28 7.37 27.55
N LEU A 180 -9.80 6.99 28.73
CA LEU A 180 -9.71 5.62 29.18
C LEU A 180 -10.64 5.36 30.37
N THR A 181 -11.32 4.22 30.34
CA THR A 181 -12.02 3.67 31.50
C THR A 181 -11.03 3.14 32.54
N ASP A 182 -11.51 2.81 33.74
CA ASP A 182 -10.67 2.20 34.78
C ASP A 182 -10.15 0.81 34.39
N GLN A 183 -10.81 0.15 33.42
CA GLN A 183 -10.37 -1.11 32.81
C GLN A 183 -9.38 -0.89 31.65
N GLY A 184 -9.08 0.38 31.33
CA GLY A 184 -8.21 0.80 30.24
C GLY A 184 -8.81 0.59 28.86
N ASP A 185 -10.13 0.41 28.74
CA ASP A 185 -10.83 0.51 27.46
C ASP A 185 -10.87 1.96 26.99
N VAL A 186 -10.66 2.18 25.69
CA VAL A 186 -10.61 3.53 25.11
C VAL A 186 -11.99 3.94 24.61
N LEU A 187 -12.38 5.16 24.96
CA LEU A 187 -13.62 5.80 24.52
C LEU A 187 -13.30 6.96 23.58
N ALA A 188 -14.04 7.06 22.48
CA ALA A 188 -14.09 8.22 21.60
C ALA A 188 -15.39 8.97 21.86
N ASP A 189 -15.28 10.22 22.33
CA ASP A 189 -16.44 11.05 22.70
C ASP A 189 -17.46 10.32 23.61
N GLY A 190 -16.93 9.56 24.58
CA GLY A 190 -17.72 8.79 25.55
C GLY A 190 -18.27 7.45 25.03
N GLN A 191 -18.00 7.08 23.78
CA GLN A 191 -18.43 5.79 23.21
C GLN A 191 -17.25 4.83 23.07
N SER A 192 -17.46 3.55 23.38
CA SER A 192 -16.43 2.52 23.24
C SER A 192 -15.90 2.44 21.82
N THR A 193 -14.58 2.27 21.66
CA THR A 193 -13.94 1.99 20.36
C THR A 193 -13.63 0.51 20.15
N SER A 194 -13.97 -0.34 21.13
CA SER A 194 -13.64 -1.77 21.12
C SER A 194 -14.54 -2.54 20.15
N GLY A 195 -13.92 -3.26 19.20
CA GLY A 195 -14.60 -4.10 18.24
C GLY A 195 -15.29 -3.34 17.08
N THR A 196 -15.41 -4.02 15.94
CA THR A 196 -15.93 -3.46 14.68
C THR A 196 -17.34 -2.89 14.81
N ALA A 197 -18.20 -3.49 15.64
CA ALA A 197 -19.58 -3.02 15.83
C ALA A 197 -19.65 -1.60 16.43
N ASN A 198 -18.84 -1.32 17.45
CA ASN A 198 -18.81 0.00 18.07
C ASN A 198 -18.16 1.04 17.14
N ARG A 199 -17.10 0.65 16.42
CA ARG A 199 -16.45 1.52 15.40
C ARG A 199 -17.41 1.86 14.26
N LYS A 200 -18.23 0.90 13.82
CA LYS A 200 -19.30 1.13 12.84
C LYS A 200 -20.33 2.15 13.35
N LYS A 201 -20.74 2.05 14.61
CA LYS A 201 -21.66 3.01 15.23
C LYS A 201 -21.04 4.42 15.27
N LEU A 202 -19.78 4.55 15.70
CA LEU A 202 -19.04 5.82 15.69
C LEU A 202 -18.96 6.44 14.28
N LEU A 203 -18.55 5.65 13.29
CA LEU A 203 -18.40 6.11 11.90
C LEU A 203 -19.74 6.50 11.26
N SER A 204 -20.86 5.91 11.67
CA SER A 204 -22.19 6.25 11.12
C SER A 204 -22.57 7.71 11.35
N ALA A 205 -22.11 8.33 12.45
CA ALA A 205 -22.29 9.76 12.71
C ALA A 205 -21.49 10.66 11.75
N HIS A 206 -20.57 10.07 10.98
CA HIS A 206 -19.71 10.72 10.00
C HIS A 206 -19.91 10.16 8.59
N GLY A 207 -21.13 9.69 8.27
CA GLY A 207 -21.47 9.17 6.94
C GLY A 207 -20.72 7.89 6.58
N GLY A 208 -20.24 7.15 7.57
CA GLY A 208 -19.35 6.01 7.38
C GLY A 208 -19.84 4.69 7.96
N THR A 209 -19.09 3.63 7.68
CA THR A 209 -19.30 2.28 8.20
C THR A 209 -17.97 1.58 8.44
N ALA A 210 -18.02 0.44 9.13
CA ALA A 210 -16.87 -0.43 9.37
C ALA A 210 -17.23 -1.89 9.06
N VAL A 211 -16.26 -2.62 8.49
CA VAL A 211 -16.34 -4.03 8.10
C VAL A 211 -14.99 -4.71 8.35
N THR A 212 -14.95 -6.03 8.46
CA THR A 212 -13.68 -6.78 8.47
C THR A 212 -13.21 -7.04 7.05
N ALA A 213 -11.91 -7.26 6.86
CA ALA A 213 -11.35 -7.64 5.57
C ALA A 213 -11.91 -9.00 5.10
N GLU A 214 -12.10 -9.94 6.02
CA GLU A 214 -12.71 -11.24 5.76
C GLU A 214 -14.13 -11.10 5.22
N ASP A 215 -14.99 -10.37 5.93
CA ASP A 215 -16.39 -10.16 5.52
C ASP A 215 -16.44 -9.47 4.14
N LEU A 216 -15.58 -8.46 3.91
CA LEU A 216 -15.56 -7.74 2.66
C LEU A 216 -15.12 -8.61 1.48
N LEU A 217 -14.09 -9.45 1.67
CA LEU A 217 -13.61 -10.36 0.63
C LEU A 217 -14.57 -11.53 0.38
N ALA A 218 -15.43 -11.87 1.35
CA ALA A 218 -16.50 -12.85 1.19
C ALA A 218 -17.70 -12.32 0.37
N MET A 219 -17.91 -11.00 0.33
CA MET A 219 -19.00 -10.38 -0.42
C MET A 219 -18.81 -10.49 -1.94
N ARG A 220 -19.91 -10.71 -2.66
CA ARG A 220 -19.90 -10.53 -4.12
C ARG A 220 -19.84 -9.03 -4.45
N ARG A 221 -19.29 -8.68 -5.62
CA ARG A 221 -19.15 -7.28 -6.07
C ARG A 221 -20.43 -6.46 -5.89
N ASP A 222 -21.56 -6.97 -6.34
CA ASP A 222 -22.81 -6.20 -6.35
C ASP A 222 -23.41 -6.06 -4.94
N GLU A 223 -23.17 -7.05 -4.06
CA GLU A 223 -23.51 -6.98 -2.63
C GLU A 223 -22.68 -5.90 -1.92
N ALA A 224 -21.35 -5.92 -2.10
CA ALA A 224 -20.47 -4.91 -1.51
C ALA A 224 -20.79 -3.49 -2.01
N ARG A 225 -21.12 -3.33 -3.30
CA ARG A 225 -21.56 -2.05 -3.86
C ARG A 225 -22.86 -1.57 -3.23
N ALA A 226 -23.83 -2.47 -3.02
CA ALA A 226 -25.08 -2.14 -2.35
C ALA A 226 -24.85 -1.76 -0.89
N ALA A 227 -24.04 -2.53 -0.16
CA ALA A 227 -23.73 -2.32 1.26
C ALA A 227 -23.10 -0.94 1.54
N PHE A 228 -22.30 -0.42 0.60
CA PHE A 228 -21.61 0.86 0.77
C PHE A 228 -22.19 1.99 -0.06
N LYS A 229 -23.33 1.82 -0.72
CA LYS A 229 -23.87 2.80 -1.68
C LYS A 229 -23.95 4.21 -1.10
N ASP A 230 -24.43 4.34 0.12
CA ASP A 230 -24.68 5.62 0.79
C ASP A 230 -23.58 6.01 1.80
N CYS A 231 -22.44 5.29 1.81
CA CYS A 231 -21.30 5.61 2.68
C CYS A 231 -20.32 6.56 1.98
N GLU A 232 -19.87 7.59 2.67
CA GLU A 232 -18.72 8.43 2.29
C GLU A 232 -17.40 7.87 2.83
N VAL A 233 -17.47 7.11 3.93
CA VAL A 233 -16.29 6.54 4.61
C VAL A 233 -16.51 5.05 4.85
N VAL A 234 -15.56 4.21 4.44
CA VAL A 234 -15.61 2.77 4.70
C VAL A 234 -14.32 2.31 5.35
N TYR A 235 -14.38 1.94 6.63
CA TYR A 235 -13.25 1.34 7.35
C TYR A 235 -13.25 -0.17 7.18
N VAL A 236 -12.09 -0.74 6.85
CA VAL A 236 -11.85 -2.17 6.69
C VAL A 236 -10.75 -2.59 7.67
N TYR A 237 -11.06 -3.48 8.61
CA TYR A 237 -10.09 -3.96 9.60
C TYR A 237 -9.50 -5.31 9.18
N HIS A 238 -8.17 -5.38 9.16
CA HIS A 238 -7.37 -6.54 8.77
C HIS A 238 -6.42 -6.91 9.92
N ASN A 239 -6.26 -8.20 10.23
CA ASN A 239 -5.58 -8.66 11.45
C ASN A 239 -4.58 -9.82 11.21
N ALA A 240 -4.03 -9.98 10.00
CA ALA A 240 -3.22 -11.16 9.69
C ALA A 240 -1.89 -11.28 10.47
N ILE A 241 -1.32 -10.16 10.92
CA ILE A 241 -0.02 -10.14 11.62
C ILE A 241 -0.21 -10.41 13.12
N ASP A 242 -0.97 -9.56 13.80
CA ASP A 242 -1.13 -9.62 15.25
C ASP A 242 -1.79 -10.94 15.69
N SER A 243 -2.79 -11.43 14.95
CA SER A 243 -3.39 -12.75 15.18
C SER A 243 -2.39 -13.93 15.21
N VAL A 244 -1.27 -13.81 14.50
CA VAL A 244 -0.17 -14.80 14.52
C VAL A 244 0.82 -14.50 15.65
N GLY A 245 1.20 -13.24 15.80
CA GLY A 245 2.21 -12.78 16.75
C GLY A 245 1.82 -12.92 18.23
N ASP A 246 0.56 -12.65 18.58
CA ASP A 246 0.13 -12.57 19.98
C ASP A 246 -0.06 -13.93 20.66
N SER A 247 -0.20 -14.99 19.86
CA SER A 247 -0.34 -16.36 20.37
C SER A 247 1.01 -17.04 20.53
N ALA A 248 1.29 -17.56 21.73
CA ALA A 248 2.54 -18.26 22.02
C ALA A 248 2.80 -19.46 21.10
N ALA A 249 1.74 -20.09 20.58
CA ALA A 249 1.81 -21.25 19.69
C ALA A 249 2.17 -20.88 18.24
N THR A 250 1.90 -19.64 17.82
CA THR A 250 2.02 -19.20 16.42
C THR A 250 3.02 -18.06 16.24
N GLN A 251 3.47 -17.41 17.31
CA GLN A 251 4.35 -16.24 17.23
C GLN A 251 5.63 -16.49 16.43
N GLY A 252 6.15 -17.73 16.40
CA GLY A 252 7.31 -18.09 15.59
C GLY A 252 7.10 -17.94 14.08
N GLU A 253 5.84 -17.83 13.64
CA GLU A 253 5.42 -17.66 12.25
C GLU A 253 5.06 -16.19 11.91
N THR A 254 5.41 -15.24 12.76
CA THR A 254 5.05 -13.81 12.58
C THR A 254 5.44 -13.28 11.20
N PHE A 255 6.61 -13.64 10.67
CA PHE A 255 7.06 -13.18 9.36
C PHE A 255 6.25 -13.80 8.20
N GLN A 256 5.80 -15.05 8.32
CA GLN A 256 4.80 -15.61 7.42
C GLN A 256 3.48 -14.83 7.51
N GLY A 257 3.09 -14.41 8.72
CA GLY A 257 1.96 -13.49 8.94
C GLY A 257 2.13 -12.15 8.21
N VAL A 258 3.33 -11.56 8.21
CA VAL A 258 3.65 -10.33 7.45
C VAL A 258 3.55 -10.55 5.94
N ARG A 259 4.12 -11.66 5.42
CA ARG A 259 3.98 -12.01 4.00
C ARG A 259 2.52 -12.13 3.58
N ARG A 260 1.73 -12.87 4.35
CA ARG A 260 0.28 -13.01 4.15
C ARG A 260 -0.42 -11.65 4.18
N ALA A 261 -0.09 -10.78 5.13
CA ALA A 261 -0.65 -9.44 5.21
C ALA A 261 -0.37 -8.61 3.96
N VAL A 262 0.86 -8.63 3.42
CA VAL A 262 1.18 -7.92 2.17
C VAL A 262 0.32 -8.43 1.02
N GLU A 263 0.18 -9.74 0.87
CA GLU A 263 -0.61 -10.37 -0.19
C GLU A 263 -2.12 -10.07 -0.07
N GLU A 264 -2.67 -10.18 1.14
CA GLU A 264 -4.07 -9.89 1.45
C GLU A 264 -4.39 -8.40 1.26
N LEU A 265 -3.52 -7.48 1.70
CA LEU A 265 -3.69 -6.04 1.50
C LEU A 265 -3.60 -5.65 0.01
N LEU A 266 -2.75 -6.32 -0.77
CA LEU A 266 -2.73 -6.16 -2.23
C LEU A 266 -4.05 -6.60 -2.86
N ALA A 267 -4.57 -7.77 -2.48
CA ALA A 267 -5.83 -8.29 -2.99
C ALA A 267 -7.01 -7.39 -2.60
N LEU A 268 -7.06 -6.96 -1.33
CA LEU A 268 -8.07 -6.07 -0.78
C LEU A 268 -8.07 -4.71 -1.48
N THR A 269 -6.90 -4.10 -1.67
CA THR A 269 -6.76 -2.83 -2.39
C THR A 269 -7.27 -2.97 -3.82
N ARG A 270 -6.91 -4.04 -4.53
CA ARG A 270 -7.42 -4.30 -5.89
C ARG A 270 -8.92 -4.51 -5.92
N PHE A 271 -9.48 -5.20 -4.93
CA PHE A 271 -10.92 -5.41 -4.85
C PHE A 271 -11.64 -4.07 -4.66
N ILE A 272 -11.21 -3.25 -3.70
CA ILE A 272 -11.77 -1.93 -3.44
C ILE A 272 -11.72 -1.07 -4.72
N VAL A 273 -10.56 -0.98 -5.35
CA VAL A 273 -10.39 -0.09 -6.50
C VAL A 273 -11.14 -0.59 -7.74
N ASN A 274 -10.96 -1.85 -8.11
CA ASN A 274 -11.51 -2.39 -9.37
C ASN A 274 -12.98 -2.81 -9.27
N SER A 275 -13.41 -3.27 -8.09
CA SER A 275 -14.76 -3.82 -7.91
C SER A 275 -15.70 -2.81 -7.25
N LEU A 276 -15.21 -1.97 -6.34
CA LEU A 276 -16.04 -0.99 -5.62
C LEU A 276 -15.90 0.44 -6.18
N ASN A 277 -15.10 0.63 -7.23
CA ASN A 277 -14.79 1.93 -7.82
C ASN A 277 -14.15 2.89 -6.80
N GLY A 278 -13.33 2.36 -5.88
CA GLY A 278 -12.61 3.16 -4.89
C GLY A 278 -11.49 3.97 -5.52
N SER A 279 -11.71 5.26 -5.74
CA SER A 279 -10.70 6.19 -6.29
C SER A 279 -9.69 6.69 -5.26
N TYR A 280 -9.98 6.50 -3.98
CA TYR A 280 -9.16 6.94 -2.85
C TYR A 280 -9.17 5.88 -1.75
N VAL A 281 -8.02 5.23 -1.55
CA VAL A 281 -7.80 4.22 -0.50
C VAL A 281 -6.64 4.66 0.36
N VAL A 282 -6.81 4.64 1.68
CA VAL A 282 -5.77 4.92 2.66
C VAL A 282 -5.52 3.63 3.43
N LEU A 283 -4.29 3.12 3.39
CA LEU A 283 -3.87 1.98 4.19
C LEU A 283 -2.99 2.46 5.33
N THR A 284 -3.23 1.97 6.54
CA THR A 284 -2.43 2.33 7.72
C THR A 284 -2.42 1.20 8.75
N ALA A 285 -1.76 1.45 9.88
CA ALA A 285 -1.72 0.57 11.04
C ALA A 285 -2.09 1.34 12.30
N ASP A 286 -2.36 0.60 13.36
CA ASP A 286 -2.48 1.09 14.73
C ASP A 286 -1.13 1.18 15.44
N HIS A 287 -0.24 0.22 15.22
CA HIS A 287 1.16 0.21 15.65
C HIS A 287 1.99 -0.71 14.74
N GLY A 288 3.30 -0.74 14.97
CA GLY A 288 4.16 -1.84 14.52
C GLY A 288 4.55 -2.77 15.67
N PHE A 289 5.62 -3.53 15.51
CA PHE A 289 6.06 -4.51 16.51
C PHE A 289 7.56 -4.76 16.45
N LEU A 290 8.08 -5.36 17.51
CA LEU A 290 9.41 -5.95 17.56
C LEU A 290 9.30 -7.46 17.41
N PHE A 291 10.23 -8.04 16.63
CA PHE A 291 10.36 -9.47 16.50
C PHE A 291 11.83 -9.88 16.42
N GLN A 292 12.19 -10.91 17.19
CA GLN A 292 13.47 -11.61 17.06
C GLN A 292 13.20 -13.11 17.16
N LYS A 293 13.85 -13.90 16.30
CA LYS A 293 13.66 -15.35 16.30
C LYS A 293 14.36 -16.02 17.48
N GLU A 294 15.48 -15.46 17.94
CA GLU A 294 16.07 -15.90 19.19
C GLU A 294 15.25 -15.38 20.38
N PRO A 295 14.91 -16.24 21.36
CA PRO A 295 14.29 -15.78 22.59
C PRO A 295 15.20 -14.77 23.31
N PRO A 296 14.62 -13.81 24.06
CA PRO A 296 15.37 -12.88 24.90
C PRO A 296 16.46 -13.53 25.74
N THR A 297 17.60 -12.86 25.79
CA THR A 297 18.67 -13.15 26.76
C THR A 297 18.36 -12.60 28.15
N SER A 298 19.13 -12.99 29.16
CA SER A 298 18.96 -12.51 30.54
C SER A 298 19.20 -11.00 30.71
N THR A 299 19.93 -10.37 29.80
CA THR A 299 20.24 -8.93 29.81
C THR A 299 19.11 -8.06 29.28
N GLU A 300 18.13 -8.63 28.57
CA GLU A 300 16.90 -7.95 28.13
C GLU A 300 15.81 -7.92 29.22
N LYS A 301 16.18 -8.27 30.45
CA LYS A 301 15.30 -8.32 31.62
C LYS A 301 15.40 -7.02 32.41
N SER A 302 14.36 -6.20 32.34
CA SER A 302 14.14 -5.11 33.29
C SER A 302 13.21 -5.59 34.40
N GLY A 303 13.77 -5.99 35.55
CA GLY A 303 12.97 -6.20 36.76
C GLY A 303 12.54 -4.85 37.31
N LEU A 304 11.24 -4.58 37.42
CA LEU A 304 10.71 -3.37 38.08
C LEU A 304 10.98 -3.47 39.58
N SER A 305 11.96 -2.72 40.08
CA SER A 305 12.21 -2.59 41.52
C SER A 305 11.18 -1.66 42.18
N THR A 306 10.68 -0.68 41.44
CA THR A 306 9.59 0.20 41.85
C THR A 306 8.25 -0.37 41.39
N LYS A 307 7.30 -0.51 42.31
CA LYS A 307 5.93 -0.92 41.98
C LYS A 307 5.09 0.28 41.53
N PRO A 308 4.29 0.17 40.47
CA PRO A 308 3.33 1.21 40.09
C PRO A 308 2.28 1.38 41.21
N HIS A 309 1.85 2.61 41.45
CA HIS A 309 0.95 2.90 42.59
C HIS A 309 -0.51 2.49 42.31
N GLN A 310 -1.09 2.93 41.19
CA GLN A 310 -2.47 2.57 40.80
C GLN A 310 -2.52 2.14 39.33
N PRO A 311 -1.95 0.96 39.00
CA PRO A 311 -2.04 0.44 37.65
C PRO A 311 -3.48 0.01 37.33
N MET A 312 -3.98 0.44 36.17
CA MET A 312 -5.19 -0.09 35.53
C MET A 312 -4.86 -1.38 34.79
N ILE A 313 -3.71 -1.42 34.09
CA ILE A 313 -3.25 -2.55 33.30
C ILE A 313 -1.75 -2.72 33.48
N GLU A 314 -1.30 -3.95 33.73
CA GLU A 314 0.11 -4.33 33.72
C GLU A 314 0.35 -5.42 32.66
N LYS A 315 1.20 -5.11 31.67
CA LYS A 315 1.64 -6.04 30.63
C LYS A 315 3.17 -6.03 30.53
N LYS A 316 3.72 -6.95 29.73
CA LYS A 316 5.17 -7.11 29.55
C LYS A 316 5.86 -5.88 28.95
N ARG A 317 5.13 -5.05 28.21
CA ARG A 317 5.67 -3.90 27.47
C ARG A 317 5.07 -2.57 27.86
N TYR A 318 4.10 -2.56 28.77
CA TYR A 318 3.57 -1.32 29.30
C TYR A 318 2.89 -1.56 30.65
N VAL A 319 2.88 -0.51 31.47
CA VAL A 319 1.91 -0.34 32.56
C VAL A 319 1.10 0.89 32.20
N LEU A 320 -0.21 0.85 32.42
CA LEU A 320 -1.14 1.94 32.17
C LEU A 320 -1.94 2.16 33.45
N GLY A 321 -2.16 3.41 33.84
CA GLY A 321 -2.90 3.72 35.05
C GLY A 321 -2.99 5.21 35.29
N ARG A 322 -3.35 5.59 36.51
CA ARG A 322 -3.35 7.00 36.95
C ARG A 322 -2.43 7.14 38.13
N SER A 323 -1.68 8.24 38.20
CA SER A 323 -0.74 8.47 39.30
C SER A 323 0.21 7.29 39.52
N LEU A 324 0.77 6.73 38.44
CA LEU A 324 1.66 5.58 38.46
C LEU A 324 2.94 5.84 39.24
N GLY A 325 3.37 7.11 39.29
CA GLY A 325 4.64 7.53 39.86
C GLY A 325 5.78 7.46 38.85
N VAL A 326 7.02 7.54 39.33
CA VAL A 326 8.23 7.54 38.50
C VAL A 326 9.00 6.22 38.61
N SER A 327 9.73 5.86 37.55
CA SER A 327 10.60 4.69 37.53
C SER A 327 11.80 4.94 36.61
N ASP A 328 13.02 4.83 37.13
CA ASP A 328 14.25 4.97 36.34
C ASP A 328 14.46 3.81 35.34
N GLN A 329 13.67 2.74 35.49
CA GLN A 329 13.73 1.53 34.66
C GLN A 329 12.74 1.56 33.49
N ALA A 330 11.93 2.61 33.40
CA ALA A 330 10.94 2.81 32.35
C ALA A 330 11.02 4.23 31.78
N TYR A 331 10.49 4.39 30.58
CA TYR A 331 9.99 5.67 30.11
C TYR A 331 8.64 5.91 30.77
N VAL A 332 8.50 7.06 31.42
CA VAL A 332 7.26 7.51 32.05
C VAL A 332 6.68 8.61 31.20
N GLY A 333 5.39 8.52 30.89
CA GLY A 333 4.69 9.53 30.10
C GLY A 333 3.20 9.54 30.38
N SER A 334 2.49 10.46 29.72
CA SER A 334 1.05 10.58 29.80
C SER A 334 0.43 10.39 28.41
N THR A 335 -0.69 9.67 28.35
CA THR A 335 -1.46 9.53 27.12
C THR A 335 -2.07 10.86 26.68
N ASP A 336 -2.18 11.85 27.56
CA ASP A 336 -2.63 13.19 27.19
C ASP A 336 -1.64 13.83 26.21
N ALA A 337 -0.34 13.64 26.45
CA ALA A 337 0.72 14.08 25.55
C ALA A 337 0.86 13.18 24.32
N THR A 338 0.80 11.86 24.50
CA THR A 338 1.20 10.89 23.46
C THR A 338 0.05 10.25 22.69
N ALA A 339 -1.20 10.55 23.04
CA ALA A 339 -2.40 10.05 22.39
C ALA A 339 -3.55 11.07 22.38
N ASN A 340 -3.32 12.29 22.89
CA ASN A 340 -4.31 13.36 22.99
C ASN A 340 -5.57 12.93 23.76
N THR A 341 -5.38 12.20 24.86
CA THR A 341 -6.43 11.92 25.84
C THR A 341 -6.65 13.11 26.78
N ASP A 342 -7.75 13.12 27.53
CA ASP A 342 -8.08 14.19 28.48
C ASP A 342 -8.46 13.70 29.89
N ASP A 343 -8.01 12.49 30.25
CA ASP A 343 -8.37 11.82 31.49
C ASP A 343 -7.19 11.56 32.44
N GLY A 344 -6.03 12.14 32.14
CA GLY A 344 -4.84 12.11 32.99
C GLY A 344 -4.21 10.71 33.12
N ALA A 345 -4.46 9.83 32.15
CA ALA A 345 -3.83 8.52 32.15
C ALA A 345 -2.31 8.63 31.87
N GLU A 346 -1.57 7.82 32.60
CA GLU A 346 -0.12 7.72 32.58
C GLU A 346 0.29 6.32 32.15
N PHE A 347 1.48 6.20 31.59
CA PHE A 347 2.07 4.93 31.23
C PHE A 347 3.52 4.81 31.66
N TRP A 348 3.93 3.58 31.94
CA TRP A 348 5.33 3.17 31.94
C TRP A 348 5.57 2.26 30.75
N VAL A 349 6.66 2.48 30.03
CA VAL A 349 7.13 1.65 28.91
C VAL A 349 8.58 1.25 29.19
N PRO A 350 8.99 -0.02 29.02
CA PRO A 350 10.38 -0.41 29.26
C PRO A 350 11.31 0.25 28.24
N LYS A 351 12.55 0.53 28.66
CA LYS A 351 13.54 1.17 27.79
C LYS A 351 13.97 0.23 26.66
N GLY A 352 13.91 0.72 25.42
CA GLY A 352 14.36 -0.01 24.24
C GLY A 352 13.62 -1.33 24.00
N ILE A 353 14.37 -2.42 23.85
CA ILE A 353 13.83 -3.77 23.63
C ILE A 353 13.49 -4.54 24.92
N ASN A 354 13.66 -3.91 26.09
CA ASN A 354 13.43 -4.56 27.38
C ASN A 354 11.94 -4.87 27.65
N ARG A 355 11.68 -5.71 28.66
CA ARG A 355 10.33 -6.12 29.09
C ARG A 355 10.19 -6.12 30.61
N PHE A 356 9.01 -5.73 31.09
CA PHE A 356 8.61 -5.86 32.50
C PHE A 356 8.30 -7.32 32.84
N HIS A 357 8.65 -7.73 34.07
CA HIS A 357 8.25 -8.99 34.72
C HIS A 357 8.23 -10.22 33.80
N PHE A 358 9.42 -10.67 33.42
CA PHE A 358 9.57 -11.71 32.40
C PHE A 358 9.25 -13.13 32.90
N SER A 359 8.23 -13.76 32.31
CA SER A 359 7.89 -15.18 32.52
C SER A 359 7.88 -16.04 31.24
N GLY A 360 8.47 -15.60 30.12
CA GLY A 360 8.56 -16.46 28.93
C GLY A 360 9.08 -15.79 27.64
N GLY A 361 9.78 -16.60 26.83
CA GLY A 361 10.53 -16.32 25.58
C GLY A 361 9.77 -15.76 24.38
N ALA A 362 8.86 -14.80 24.58
CA ALA A 362 8.09 -14.21 23.49
C ALA A 362 9.00 -13.60 22.42
N GLN A 363 8.78 -13.98 21.17
CA GLN A 363 9.50 -13.50 20.00
C GLN A 363 8.84 -12.26 19.43
N TYR A 364 7.50 -12.18 19.46
CA TYR A 364 6.69 -11.03 19.07
C TYR A 364 6.27 -10.20 20.28
N TYR A 365 6.39 -8.88 20.18
CA TYR A 365 5.90 -7.95 21.20
C TYR A 365 5.78 -6.52 20.69
N HIS A 366 4.80 -5.78 21.22
CA HIS A 366 4.57 -4.37 20.95
C HIS A 366 4.16 -3.64 22.26
N GLY A 367 3.84 -2.34 22.19
CA GLY A 367 3.41 -1.53 23.34
C GLY A 367 4.50 -0.61 23.89
N GLY A 368 5.71 -0.65 23.31
CA GLY A 368 6.81 0.23 23.65
C GLY A 368 6.95 1.44 22.72
N ALA A 369 8.13 2.07 22.76
CA ALA A 369 8.40 3.31 22.04
C ALA A 369 9.47 3.17 20.95
N MET A 370 9.78 1.95 20.49
CA MET A 370 10.77 1.76 19.42
C MET A 370 10.24 2.30 18.09
N LEU A 371 11.15 2.72 17.21
CA LEU A 371 10.81 3.22 15.87
C LEU A 371 9.98 2.21 15.07
N GLN A 372 10.30 0.92 15.21
CA GLN A 372 9.52 -0.19 14.64
C GLN A 372 8.06 -0.21 15.08
N GLU A 373 7.74 0.33 16.26
CA GLU A 373 6.39 0.36 16.85
C GLU A 373 5.65 1.66 16.53
N ILE A 374 6.36 2.80 16.46
CA ILE A 374 5.77 4.16 16.40
C ILE A 374 5.94 4.88 15.06
N VAL A 375 6.74 4.38 14.12
CA VAL A 375 6.73 4.85 12.73
C VAL A 375 5.60 4.13 12.01
N VAL A 376 4.38 4.64 12.19
CA VAL A 376 3.16 4.01 11.67
C VAL A 376 3.00 4.39 10.21
N PRO A 377 2.91 3.43 9.27
CA PRO A 377 2.81 3.74 7.85
C PRO A 377 1.44 4.31 7.47
N VAL A 378 1.43 5.20 6.48
CA VAL A 378 0.23 5.65 5.77
C VAL A 378 0.51 5.58 4.27
N ILE A 379 -0.16 4.64 3.59
CA ILE A 379 -0.14 4.52 2.13
C ILE A 379 -1.42 5.13 1.59
N VAL A 380 -1.29 6.17 0.76
CA VAL A 380 -2.41 6.72 0.00
C VAL A 380 -2.35 6.17 -1.41
N VAL A 381 -3.37 5.40 -1.79
CA VAL A 381 -3.55 4.86 -3.14
C VAL A 381 -4.61 5.69 -3.85
N ARG A 382 -4.24 6.27 -4.97
CA ARG A 382 -5.13 6.95 -5.90
C ARG A 382 -5.07 6.29 -7.26
N GLU A 383 -6.11 6.49 -8.06
CA GLU A 383 -5.94 6.29 -9.50
C GLU A 383 -4.78 7.20 -9.94
N LYS A 384 -3.81 6.60 -10.64
CA LYS A 384 -2.66 7.34 -11.14
C LYS A 384 -3.23 8.41 -12.06
N GLU A 385 -3.09 9.68 -11.70
CA GLU A 385 -3.22 10.74 -12.69
C GLU A 385 -2.23 10.38 -13.78
N SER A 386 -2.76 10.07 -14.96
CA SER A 386 -1.88 9.83 -16.08
C SER A 386 -1.08 11.11 -16.29
N ASP A 387 0.25 11.02 -16.24
CA ASP A 387 1.15 12.02 -16.81
C ASP A 387 0.75 12.38 -18.28
N ASP A 388 -0.11 11.57 -18.90
CA ASP A 388 -0.92 11.97 -20.04
C ASP A 388 -2.12 12.85 -19.63
N GLN A 389 -1.86 14.15 -19.45
CA GLN A 389 -2.80 15.18 -19.94
C GLN A 389 -2.80 15.28 -21.47
N LYS A 390 -2.19 14.33 -22.19
CA LYS A 390 -2.51 14.11 -23.59
C LYS A 390 -3.77 13.26 -23.67
N PRO A 391 -4.88 13.78 -24.20
CA PRO A 391 -6.06 12.96 -24.45
C PRO A 391 -5.62 11.76 -25.30
N ARG A 392 -6.02 10.54 -24.92
CA ARG A 392 -5.62 9.33 -25.66
C ARG A 392 -6.28 9.35 -27.05
N PRO A 393 -5.57 9.03 -28.15
CA PRO A 393 -6.22 8.99 -29.45
C PRO A 393 -7.44 8.05 -29.45
N VAL A 394 -8.48 8.42 -30.18
CA VAL A 394 -9.64 7.54 -30.44
C VAL A 394 -9.17 6.26 -31.12
N ALA A 395 -9.79 5.12 -30.81
CA ALA A 395 -9.52 3.88 -31.52
C ALA A 395 -10.23 3.85 -32.88
N VAL A 396 -9.63 3.15 -33.85
CA VAL A 396 -10.17 2.95 -35.19
C VAL A 396 -10.45 1.47 -35.42
N HIS A 397 -11.53 1.14 -36.12
CA HIS A 397 -11.80 -0.20 -36.65
C HIS A 397 -12.15 -0.12 -38.13
N VAL A 398 -11.63 -1.03 -38.94
CA VAL A 398 -12.15 -1.23 -40.30
C VAL A 398 -13.40 -2.10 -40.22
N LEU A 399 -14.51 -1.61 -40.79
CA LEU A 399 -15.78 -2.34 -40.81
C LEU A 399 -15.79 -3.37 -41.96
N GLY A 400 -16.26 -4.57 -41.63
CA GLY A 400 -16.34 -5.71 -42.54
C GLY A 400 -15.27 -6.78 -42.27
N SER A 401 -15.64 -8.05 -42.42
CA SER A 401 -14.73 -9.18 -42.28
C SER A 401 -14.10 -9.53 -43.64
N SER A 402 -12.76 -9.58 -43.70
CA SER A 402 -11.96 -10.06 -44.85
C SER A 402 -12.36 -9.45 -46.21
N PRO A 403 -12.03 -8.17 -46.47
CA PRO A 403 -12.40 -7.48 -47.71
C PRO A 403 -11.89 -8.18 -48.98
N LYS A 404 -12.77 -8.35 -49.96
CA LYS A 404 -12.42 -8.82 -51.31
C LYS A 404 -12.44 -7.65 -52.29
N ILE A 405 -11.29 -7.35 -52.87
CA ILE A 405 -11.09 -6.26 -53.83
C ILE A 405 -11.31 -6.78 -55.25
N THR A 406 -12.41 -6.38 -55.87
CA THR A 406 -12.79 -6.81 -57.23
C THR A 406 -12.67 -5.71 -58.29
N THR A 407 -12.41 -4.48 -57.86
CA THR A 407 -12.29 -3.28 -58.70
C THR A 407 -10.98 -2.55 -58.39
N ASN A 408 -10.48 -1.79 -59.36
CA ASN A 408 -9.21 -1.06 -59.18
C ASN A 408 -9.27 -0.06 -58.02
N ALA A 409 -10.40 0.61 -57.82
CA ALA A 409 -10.69 1.42 -56.64
C ALA A 409 -11.66 0.67 -55.71
N HIS A 410 -11.25 0.42 -54.47
CA HIS A 410 -12.05 -0.26 -53.46
C HIS A 410 -12.42 0.66 -52.30
N ARG A 411 -13.63 0.48 -51.78
CA ARG A 411 -14.19 1.29 -50.69
C ARG A 411 -14.04 0.57 -49.36
N PHE A 412 -13.35 1.19 -48.41
CA PHE A 412 -13.28 0.77 -47.01
C PHE A 412 -14.10 1.70 -46.13
N GLN A 413 -14.64 1.18 -45.02
CA GLN A 413 -15.29 1.98 -43.99
C GLN A 413 -14.49 1.88 -42.70
N LEU A 414 -14.15 3.04 -42.13
CA LEU A 414 -13.48 3.16 -40.85
C LEU A 414 -14.49 3.66 -39.82
N LEU A 415 -14.54 3.01 -38.66
CA LEU A 415 -15.32 3.41 -37.50
C LEU A 415 -14.40 3.95 -36.42
N GLN A 416 -14.70 5.16 -35.95
CA GLN A 416 -14.14 5.73 -34.73
C GLN A 416 -14.87 5.16 -33.51
N ALA A 417 -14.17 4.40 -32.67
CA ALA A 417 -14.79 3.63 -31.58
C ALA A 417 -15.39 4.49 -30.46
N ASP A 418 -14.76 5.64 -30.16
CA ASP A 418 -15.14 6.59 -29.11
C ASP A 418 -15.30 8.00 -29.70
N ALA A 419 -16.20 8.83 -29.18
CA ALA A 419 -16.25 10.25 -29.51
C ALA A 419 -15.02 11.02 -28.99
N VAL A 420 -14.56 12.03 -29.74
CA VAL A 420 -13.53 12.97 -29.28
C VAL A 420 -14.05 13.78 -28.09
N SER A 421 -13.23 13.89 -27.06
CA SER A 421 -13.58 14.56 -25.80
C SER A 421 -12.32 15.06 -25.09
N ALA A 422 -12.47 15.71 -23.94
CA ALA A 422 -11.34 16.10 -23.10
C ALA A 422 -10.40 14.92 -22.74
N ARG A 423 -10.88 13.67 -22.80
CA ARG A 423 -10.09 12.45 -22.52
C ARG A 423 -9.69 11.68 -23.78
N ARG A 424 -10.25 12.02 -24.96
CA ARG A 424 -10.03 11.33 -26.24
C ARG A 424 -9.64 12.32 -27.34
N SER A 425 -8.41 12.23 -27.87
CA SER A 425 -7.95 13.09 -28.97
C SER A 425 -8.27 12.48 -30.33
N ALA A 426 -8.26 13.32 -31.36
CA ALA A 426 -8.35 12.85 -32.73
C ALA A 426 -7.17 11.94 -33.10
N LEU A 427 -7.43 10.92 -33.92
CA LEU A 427 -6.40 10.03 -34.46
C LEU A 427 -6.29 10.25 -35.97
N THR A 428 -5.09 10.53 -36.48
CA THR A 428 -4.85 10.53 -37.94
C THR A 428 -4.13 9.27 -38.34
N VAL A 429 -4.71 8.52 -39.27
CA VAL A 429 -4.17 7.25 -39.78
C VAL A 429 -3.80 7.35 -41.25
N LYS A 430 -2.74 6.65 -41.65
CA LYS A 430 -2.40 6.34 -43.03
C LYS A 430 -2.77 4.89 -43.31
N LEU A 431 -3.47 4.64 -44.41
CA LEU A 431 -3.84 3.31 -44.83
C LEU A 431 -3.51 3.06 -46.30
N ALA A 432 -2.99 1.86 -46.56
CA ALA A 432 -2.69 1.35 -47.88
C ALA A 432 -2.71 -0.19 -47.87
N ILE A 433 -2.73 -0.77 -49.07
CA ILE A 433 -2.66 -2.22 -49.27
C ILE A 433 -1.22 -2.61 -49.54
N TYR A 434 -0.77 -3.70 -48.93
CA TYR A 434 0.60 -4.20 -48.98
C TYR A 434 0.67 -5.64 -49.46
N ASP A 435 1.73 -5.93 -50.21
CA ASP A 435 2.27 -7.26 -50.49
C ASP A 435 3.59 -7.43 -49.72
N GLY A 436 3.55 -8.12 -48.59
CA GLY A 436 4.64 -8.09 -47.62
C GLY A 436 4.86 -6.66 -47.12
N GLU A 437 6.06 -6.12 -47.36
CA GLU A 437 6.42 -4.72 -47.04
C GLU A 437 6.18 -3.75 -48.20
N ARG A 438 5.84 -4.25 -49.40
CA ARG A 438 5.65 -3.41 -50.60
C ARG A 438 4.24 -2.84 -50.64
N GLU A 439 4.14 -1.52 -50.69
CA GLU A 439 2.88 -0.81 -50.90
C GLU A 439 2.37 -0.95 -52.35
N ILE A 440 1.16 -1.50 -52.52
CA ILE A 440 0.52 -1.80 -53.81
C ILE A 440 -0.75 -0.97 -54.09
N SER A 441 -1.10 0.01 -53.25
CA SER A 441 -2.15 1.00 -53.51
C SER A 441 -1.62 2.43 -53.34
N ASN A 442 -2.44 3.44 -53.62
CA ASN A 442 -2.19 4.76 -53.03
C ASN A 442 -2.28 4.70 -51.50
N VAL A 443 -1.69 5.68 -50.83
CA VAL A 443 -1.86 5.91 -49.39
C VAL A 443 -2.99 6.90 -49.18
N ALA A 444 -4.01 6.52 -48.42
CA ALA A 444 -5.01 7.46 -47.94
C ALA A 444 -4.68 7.90 -46.51
N THR A 445 -4.85 9.20 -46.22
CA THR A 445 -4.71 9.76 -44.88
C THR A 445 -6.08 10.18 -44.38
N VAL A 446 -6.47 9.73 -43.19
CA VAL A 446 -7.80 9.98 -42.62
C VAL A 446 -7.66 10.36 -41.16
N THR A 447 -8.23 11.50 -40.80
CA THR A 447 -8.37 11.94 -39.41
C THR A 447 -9.71 11.47 -38.86
N LEU A 448 -9.73 10.91 -37.66
CA LEU A 448 -10.91 10.50 -36.90
C LEU A 448 -11.04 11.45 -35.72
N ASP A 449 -11.93 12.42 -35.85
CA ASP A 449 -12.04 13.61 -34.99
C ASP A 449 -13.46 13.91 -34.52
N SER A 450 -14.41 12.99 -34.75
CA SER A 450 -15.83 13.26 -34.52
C SER A 450 -16.14 13.31 -33.02
N PRO A 451 -16.74 14.39 -32.49
CA PRO A 451 -17.17 14.48 -31.09
C PRO A 451 -18.56 13.87 -30.86
N SER A 452 -19.20 13.32 -31.90
CA SER A 452 -20.58 12.84 -31.86
C SER A 452 -20.69 11.43 -31.27
N ASP A 453 -21.77 11.19 -30.52
CA ASP A 453 -22.12 9.83 -30.09
C ASP A 453 -22.72 8.99 -31.23
N SER A 454 -23.17 9.63 -32.33
CA SER A 454 -23.73 8.95 -33.50
C SER A 454 -22.68 8.10 -34.22
N ILE A 455 -23.03 6.85 -34.53
CA ILE A 455 -22.16 5.91 -35.25
C ILE A 455 -21.93 6.37 -36.70
N ASP A 456 -22.97 6.93 -37.34
CA ASP A 456 -22.89 7.41 -38.72
C ASP A 456 -21.90 8.58 -38.84
N GLU A 457 -21.93 9.49 -37.87
CA GLU A 457 -21.01 10.64 -37.80
C GLU A 457 -19.60 10.26 -37.34
N ARG A 458 -19.42 9.04 -36.82
CA ARG A 458 -18.13 8.44 -36.45
C ARG A 458 -17.59 7.49 -37.52
N SER A 459 -18.29 7.35 -38.64
CA SER A 459 -17.91 6.49 -39.76
C SER A 459 -17.32 7.31 -40.90
N LYS A 460 -16.12 6.95 -41.38
CA LYS A 460 -15.48 7.57 -42.55
C LYS A 460 -15.27 6.56 -43.67
N THR A 461 -15.65 6.96 -44.88
CA THR A 461 -15.44 6.15 -46.09
C THR A 461 -14.10 6.52 -46.72
N VAL A 462 -13.32 5.52 -47.11
CA VAL A 462 -12.00 5.68 -47.73
C VAL A 462 -11.92 4.86 -48.99
N PHE A 463 -11.38 5.45 -50.06
CA PHE A 463 -11.12 4.72 -51.29
C PHE A 463 -9.62 4.49 -51.44
N LEU A 464 -9.24 3.24 -51.69
CA LEU A 464 -7.89 2.86 -52.08
C LEU A 464 -7.91 2.33 -53.52
N THR A 465 -7.05 2.89 -54.35
CA THR A 465 -6.83 2.50 -55.73
C THR A 465 -5.54 1.70 -55.81
N LEU A 466 -5.62 0.48 -56.36
CA LEU A 466 -4.47 -0.36 -56.61
C LEU A 466 -3.55 0.29 -57.65
N LYS A 467 -2.25 0.14 -57.48
CA LYS A 467 -1.25 0.51 -58.50
C LYS A 467 -1.38 -0.46 -59.68
N SER A 468 -0.95 -0.06 -60.87
CA SER A 468 -0.89 -0.98 -62.01
C SER A 468 0.04 -2.17 -61.68
N GLY A 469 -0.44 -3.39 -61.90
CA GLY A 469 0.30 -4.60 -61.60
C GLY A 469 -0.57 -5.86 -61.70
N ASN A 470 0.09 -7.01 -61.73
CA ASN A 470 -0.56 -8.32 -61.70
C ASN A 470 -0.70 -8.80 -60.25
N TYR A 471 -1.95 -9.01 -59.83
CA TYR A 471 -2.29 -9.49 -58.49
C TYR A 471 -2.79 -10.93 -58.54
N ASP A 472 -2.28 -11.79 -57.65
CA ASP A 472 -2.65 -13.20 -57.56
C ASP A 472 -3.81 -13.38 -56.59
N ARG A 473 -4.94 -13.87 -57.10
CA ARG A 473 -6.16 -14.14 -56.32
C ARG A 473 -5.99 -15.15 -55.19
N ASN A 474 -4.96 -15.99 -55.24
CA ASN A 474 -4.69 -17.01 -54.22
C ASN A 474 -3.66 -16.54 -53.18
N LYS A 475 -3.11 -15.32 -53.33
CA LYS A 475 -2.12 -14.76 -52.43
C LYS A 475 -2.78 -13.82 -51.39
N PRO A 476 -2.43 -13.92 -50.10
CA PRO A 476 -2.93 -12.99 -49.10
C PRO A 476 -2.22 -11.63 -49.21
N TYR A 477 -3.02 -10.56 -49.32
CA TYR A 477 -2.56 -9.17 -49.22
C TYR A 477 -3.03 -8.56 -47.90
N HIS A 478 -2.51 -7.40 -47.52
CA HIS A 478 -2.85 -6.79 -46.24
C HIS A 478 -3.23 -5.32 -46.37
N LEU A 479 -4.41 -4.94 -45.88
CA LEU A 479 -4.69 -3.57 -45.52
C LEU A 479 -3.98 -3.27 -44.20
N ILE A 480 -3.10 -2.27 -44.20
CA ILE A 480 -2.36 -1.85 -43.00
C ILE A 480 -2.73 -0.41 -42.66
N LEU A 481 -3.12 -0.18 -41.41
CA LEU A 481 -3.37 1.14 -40.84
C LEU A 481 -2.19 1.50 -39.93
N ARG A 482 -1.55 2.64 -40.18
CA ARG A 482 -0.49 3.19 -39.34
C ARG A 482 -0.90 4.54 -38.77
N ASN A 483 -0.49 4.82 -37.54
CA ASN A 483 -0.61 6.18 -36.99
C ASN A 483 0.27 7.13 -37.83
N ALA A 484 -0.30 8.26 -38.24
CA ALA A 484 0.39 9.21 -39.11
C ALA A 484 1.57 9.93 -38.40
N GLU A 485 1.54 10.04 -37.06
CA GLU A 485 2.56 10.74 -36.28
C GLU A 485 3.81 9.90 -36.06
N ASP A 486 3.66 8.68 -35.51
CA ASP A 486 4.77 7.82 -35.10
C ASP A 486 4.99 6.59 -36.01
N GLN A 487 4.15 6.40 -37.02
CA GLN A 487 4.17 5.27 -37.96
C GLN A 487 3.92 3.88 -37.33
N VAL A 488 3.45 3.82 -36.08
CA VAL A 488 3.09 2.56 -35.41
C VAL A 488 1.93 1.87 -36.14
N GLU A 489 2.05 0.57 -36.41
CA GLU A 489 0.99 -0.25 -37.00
C GLU A 489 -0.15 -0.45 -35.98
N LEU A 490 -1.35 0.00 -36.34
CA LEU A 490 -2.54 -0.06 -35.50
C LEU A 490 -3.39 -1.30 -35.79
N GLN A 491 -3.54 -1.63 -37.08
CA GLN A 491 -4.30 -2.79 -37.56
C GLN A 491 -3.68 -3.34 -38.84
N ARG A 492 -3.76 -4.67 -38.98
CA ARG A 492 -3.43 -5.43 -40.17
C ARG A 492 -4.58 -6.38 -40.47
N ILE A 493 -5.14 -6.26 -41.67
CA ILE A 493 -6.31 -7.04 -42.10
C ILE A 493 -5.99 -7.70 -43.42
N GLU A 494 -6.18 -9.01 -43.49
CA GLU A 494 -6.02 -9.76 -44.73
C GLU A 494 -7.10 -9.37 -45.74
N VAL A 495 -6.67 -9.11 -46.98
CA VAL A 495 -7.55 -8.79 -48.12
C VAL A 495 -7.22 -9.69 -49.31
N ALA A 496 -8.25 -10.12 -50.03
CA ALA A 496 -8.10 -10.87 -51.27
C ALA A 496 -8.29 -9.95 -52.48
N ILE A 497 -7.44 -10.04 -53.51
CA ILE A 497 -7.56 -9.24 -54.73
C ILE A 497 -7.98 -10.16 -55.89
N ASP A 498 -9.15 -9.90 -56.48
CA ASP A 498 -9.74 -10.69 -57.56
C ASP A 498 -10.33 -9.75 -58.63
N LEU A 499 -9.43 -9.09 -59.38
CA LEU A 499 -9.80 -8.15 -60.43
C LEU A 499 -10.32 -8.90 -61.66
N SER A 500 -11.52 -8.56 -62.12
CA SER A 500 -12.13 -9.19 -63.30
C SER A 500 -11.53 -8.75 -64.64
N ILE A 501 -10.68 -7.71 -64.64
CA ILE A 501 -10.02 -7.15 -65.83
C ILE A 501 -8.57 -6.81 -65.47
N GLN A 502 -7.60 -7.54 -66.02
CA GLN A 502 -6.19 -7.13 -66.02
C GLN A 502 -6.05 -5.98 -67.03
N ASN A 503 -5.86 -4.76 -66.54
CA ASN A 503 -5.58 -3.61 -67.42
C ASN A 503 -4.16 -3.73 -67.97
N ASP A 504 -4.02 -4.33 -69.16
CA ASP A 504 -2.91 -4.07 -70.07
C ASP A 504 -3.13 -2.69 -70.71
N PHE A 505 -2.60 -1.61 -70.10
CA PHE A 505 -2.32 -0.34 -70.78
C PHE A 505 -1.21 0.44 -70.09
#